data_AF-A0A369RB32-F1
#
_entry.id   AF-A0A369RB32-F1
#
_cell.length_a   1.000
_cell.length_b   1.000
_cell.length_c   1.000
_cell.angle_alpha   90.00
_cell.angle_beta   90.00
_cell.angle_gamma   90.00
#
_symmetry.space_group_name_H-M   'P 1'
#
loop_
_entity.id
_entity.type
_entity.pdbx_description
1 polymer ?
#
loop_
_entity_poly.entity_id
_entity_poly.type
_entity_poly.pdbx_seq_one_letter_code
_entity_poly.pdbx_strand_id
1 'polypeptide(L)'
;MANKFDVKERAKDILEETLDREAVNVLAAISHEMQVIFGENPEPSRADVVRIVTDYFTGEGKSAQFIVNWINTAEEHSQSRGLAEADQPKAMLSDLGVFRFMNFLQEQGLTDDQITIVLRGAVQQAADQDGTQSD
;
A
#
# COMPACT_ATOMS: atom_id res chain seq x y z
N MET A 1 -1.56 18.32 21.79
CA MET A 1 -2.24 17.18 21.14
C MET A 1 -3.22 17.69 20.07
N ALA A 2 -2.72 18.37 19.03
CA ALA A 2 -3.56 18.93 17.96
C ALA A 2 -3.33 18.28 16.58
N ASN A 3 -2.22 17.55 16.38
CA ASN A 3 -1.80 17.14 15.02
C ASN A 3 -2.27 15.75 14.57
N LYS A 4 -2.71 14.86 15.48
CA LYS A 4 -3.11 13.48 15.09
C LYS A 4 -4.53 13.41 14.54
N PHE A 5 -5.49 14.08 15.18
CA PHE A 5 -6.88 14.12 14.73
C PHE A 5 -7.03 14.87 13.40
N ASP A 6 -6.27 15.96 13.22
CA ASP A 6 -6.29 16.81 12.02
C ASP A 6 -5.89 16.04 10.74
N VAL A 7 -4.86 15.19 10.80
CA VAL A 7 -4.39 14.45 9.61
C VAL A 7 -5.41 13.44 9.13
N LYS A 8 -6.15 12.78 10.03
CA LYS A 8 -7.18 11.80 9.66
C LYS A 8 -8.42 12.46 9.06
N GLU A 9 -8.89 13.54 9.67
CA GLU A 9 -10.02 14.32 9.13
C GLU A 9 -9.65 14.90 7.76
N ARG A 10 -8.46 15.49 7.64
CA ARG A 10 -7.97 16.03 6.36
C ARG A 10 -7.79 14.96 5.28
N ALA A 11 -7.31 13.76 5.63
CA ALA A 11 -7.23 12.65 4.69
C ALA A 11 -8.62 12.23 4.19
N LYS A 12 -9.60 12.20 5.10
CA LYS A 12 -10.99 11.91 4.76
C LYS A 12 -11.58 12.98 3.84
N ASP A 13 -11.37 14.26 4.16
CA ASP A 13 -11.88 15.37 3.35
C ASP A 13 -11.30 15.34 1.92
N ILE A 14 -9.99 15.10 1.77
CA ILE A 14 -9.35 14.97 0.46
C ILE A 14 -9.99 13.83 -0.36
N LEU A 15 -10.27 12.69 0.28
CA LEU A 15 -10.89 11.55 -0.40
C LEU A 15 -12.35 11.85 -0.77
N GLU A 16 -13.13 12.48 0.10
CA GLU A 16 -14.54 12.83 -0.18
C GLU A 16 -14.69 13.91 -1.25
N GLU A 17 -13.74 14.85 -1.33
CA GLU A 17 -13.74 15.91 -2.34
C GLU A 17 -13.29 15.42 -3.72
N THR A 18 -12.42 14.41 -3.76
CA THR A 18 -11.79 13.97 -5.02
C THR A 18 -12.41 12.70 -5.59
N LEU A 19 -12.87 11.78 -4.73
CA LEU A 19 -13.33 10.46 -5.15
C LEU A 19 -14.85 10.41 -5.23
N ASP A 20 -15.34 9.96 -6.38
CA ASP A 20 -16.74 9.56 -6.50
C ASP A 20 -16.97 8.16 -5.90
N ARG A 21 -18.23 7.73 -5.93
CA ARG A 21 -18.63 6.42 -5.40
C ARG A 21 -17.96 5.25 -6.12
N GLU A 22 -17.67 5.39 -7.42
CA GLU A 22 -17.01 4.35 -8.20
C GLU A 22 -15.54 4.23 -7.80
N ALA A 23 -14.86 5.36 -7.68
CA ALA A 23 -13.49 5.45 -7.18
C ALA A 23 -13.33 4.86 -5.77
N VAL A 24 -14.29 5.12 -4.87
CA VAL A 24 -14.31 4.49 -3.53
C VAL A 24 -14.43 2.95 -3.62
N ASN A 25 -15.23 2.43 -4.54
CA ASN A 25 -15.35 0.98 -4.73
C ASN A 25 -14.04 0.36 -5.24
N VAL A 26 -13.30 1.06 -6.11
CA VAL A 26 -11.98 0.61 -6.59
C VAL A 26 -10.97 0.58 -5.44
N LEU A 27 -10.96 1.61 -4.60
CA LEU A 27 -10.14 1.65 -3.38
C LEU A 27 -10.41 0.48 -2.44
N ALA A 28 -11.69 0.15 -2.25
CA ALA A 28 -12.12 -0.99 -1.44
C ALA A 28 -11.67 -2.32 -2.07
N ALA A 29 -11.73 -2.44 -3.41
CA ALA A 29 -11.26 -3.61 -4.13
C ALA A 29 -9.75 -3.81 -3.97
N ILE A 30 -8.93 -2.75 -4.13
CA ILE A 30 -7.49 -2.80 -3.89
C ILE A 30 -7.20 -3.27 -2.46
N SER A 31 -7.91 -2.71 -1.47
CA SER A 31 -7.76 -3.10 -0.06
C SER A 31 -8.10 -4.57 0.17
N HIS A 32 -9.21 -5.04 -0.41
CA HIS A 32 -9.65 -6.42 -0.29
C HIS A 32 -8.66 -7.40 -0.93
N GLU A 33 -8.17 -7.09 -2.12
CA GLU A 33 -7.17 -7.92 -2.79
C GLU A 33 -5.87 -8.01 -2.00
N MET A 34 -5.41 -6.90 -1.41
CA MET A 34 -4.24 -6.94 -0.53
C MET A 34 -4.49 -7.79 0.71
N GLN A 35 -5.68 -7.74 1.31
CA GLN A 35 -6.06 -8.61 2.42
C GLN A 35 -6.05 -10.09 2.01
N VAL A 36 -6.55 -10.42 0.82
CA VAL A 36 -6.49 -11.79 0.27
C VAL A 36 -5.04 -12.23 0.09
N ILE A 37 -4.19 -11.40 -0.52
CA ILE A 37 -2.77 -11.69 -0.71
C ILE A 37 -2.08 -12.00 0.63
N PHE A 38 -2.29 -11.18 1.66
CA PHE A 38 -1.71 -11.42 2.98
C PHE A 38 -2.33 -12.62 3.71
N GLY A 39 -3.62 -12.88 3.50
CA GLY A 39 -4.31 -14.04 4.08
C GLY A 39 -3.83 -15.37 3.50
N GLU A 40 -3.58 -15.41 2.19
CA GLU A 40 -3.04 -16.58 1.49
C GLU A 40 -1.54 -16.78 1.71
N ASN A 41 -0.82 -15.71 2.03
CA ASN A 41 0.63 -15.71 2.22
C ASN A 41 1.00 -15.07 3.58
N PRO A 42 0.69 -15.72 4.71
CA PRO A 42 0.93 -15.15 6.04
C PRO A 42 2.43 -14.98 6.35
N GLU A 43 3.25 -15.89 5.83
CA GLU A 43 4.72 -15.90 5.93
C GLU A 43 5.31 -16.00 4.50
N PRO A 44 5.23 -14.93 3.70
CA PRO A 44 5.59 -14.98 2.30
C PRO A 44 7.10 -15.22 2.15
N SER A 45 7.50 -16.08 1.22
CA SER A 45 8.89 -16.18 0.81
C SER A 45 9.21 -15.16 -0.28
N ARG A 46 10.50 -14.91 -0.54
CA ARG A 46 10.92 -14.10 -1.69
C ARG A 46 10.33 -14.62 -3.02
N ALA A 47 10.21 -15.94 -3.18
CA ALA A 47 9.65 -16.53 -4.39
C ALA A 47 8.15 -16.20 -4.55
N ASP A 48 7.40 -16.17 -3.44
CA ASP A 48 6.00 -15.78 -3.45
C ASP A 48 5.85 -14.31 -3.86
N VAL A 49 6.67 -13.43 -3.31
CA VAL A 49 6.69 -12.00 -3.68
C VAL A 49 6.98 -11.82 -5.16
N VAL A 50 8.02 -12.46 -5.68
CA VAL A 50 8.39 -12.38 -7.10
C VAL A 50 7.21 -12.82 -7.98
N ARG A 51 6.57 -13.95 -7.64
CA ARG A 51 5.41 -14.46 -8.38
C ARG A 51 4.25 -13.46 -8.34
N ILE A 52 3.82 -13.04 -7.15
CA ILE A 52 2.66 -12.14 -6.96
C ILE A 52 2.87 -10.81 -7.68
N VAL A 53 4.05 -10.21 -7.52
CA VAL A 53 4.40 -8.93 -8.16
C VAL A 53 4.46 -9.06 -9.68
N THR A 54 5.04 -10.17 -10.18
CA THR A 54 5.11 -10.43 -11.61
C THR A 54 3.73 -10.63 -12.21
N ASP A 55 2.88 -11.44 -11.58
CA ASP A 55 1.50 -11.71 -12.03
C ASP A 55 0.69 -10.41 -12.09
N TYR A 56 0.78 -9.58 -11.04
CA TYR A 56 0.11 -8.28 -10.99
C TYR A 56 0.56 -7.36 -12.14
N PHE A 57 1.86 -7.07 -12.22
CA PHE A 57 2.35 -6.10 -13.20
C PHE A 57 2.26 -6.59 -14.64
N THR A 58 2.28 -7.91 -14.86
CA THR A 58 1.98 -8.49 -16.18
C THR A 58 0.53 -8.27 -16.57
N GLY A 59 -0.41 -8.44 -15.62
CA GLY A 59 -1.83 -8.10 -15.82
C GLY A 59 -2.05 -6.62 -16.17
N GLU A 60 -1.24 -5.73 -15.58
CA GLU A 60 -1.22 -4.29 -15.86
C GLU A 60 -0.44 -3.91 -17.15
N GLY A 61 0.07 -4.89 -17.90
CA GLY A 61 0.78 -4.67 -19.15
C GLY A 61 2.17 -4.03 -19.01
N LYS A 62 2.80 -4.12 -17.82
CA LYS A 62 4.17 -3.62 -17.62
C LYS A 62 5.21 -4.56 -18.23
N SER A 63 6.36 -4.01 -18.59
CA SER A 63 7.46 -4.80 -19.17
C SER A 63 8.19 -5.63 -18.12
N ALA A 64 8.80 -6.75 -18.54
CA ALA A 64 9.62 -7.58 -17.66
C ALA A 64 10.75 -6.79 -16.99
N GLN A 65 11.35 -5.81 -17.69
CA GLN A 65 12.39 -4.95 -17.14
C GLN A 65 11.85 -4.07 -16.00
N PHE A 66 10.64 -3.51 -16.15
CA PHE A 66 10.00 -2.73 -15.09
C PHE A 66 9.77 -3.61 -13.85
N ILE A 67 9.26 -4.82 -14.05
CA ILE A 67 8.96 -5.76 -12.96
C ILE A 67 10.23 -6.11 -12.17
N VAL A 68 11.31 -6.48 -12.88
CA VAL A 68 12.61 -6.79 -12.25
C VAL A 68 13.14 -5.60 -11.49
N ASN A 69 13.09 -4.39 -12.08
CA ASN A 69 13.55 -3.18 -11.40
C ASN A 69 12.74 -2.89 -10.14
N TRP A 70 11.41 -3.01 -10.20
CA TRP A 70 10.54 -2.78 -9.06
C TRP A 70 10.86 -3.76 -7.92
N ILE A 71 11.03 -5.06 -8.22
CA ILE A 71 11.38 -6.08 -7.22
C ILE A 71 12.71 -5.75 -6.56
N ASN A 72 13.73 -5.41 -7.35
CA ASN A 72 15.05 -5.07 -6.81
C ASN A 72 15.00 -3.82 -5.93
N THR A 73 14.27 -2.78 -6.35
CA THR A 73 14.11 -1.57 -5.55
C THR A 73 13.36 -1.84 -4.24
N ALA A 74 12.30 -2.66 -4.24
CA ALA A 74 11.59 -3.03 -3.03
C ALA A 74 12.48 -3.85 -2.08
N GLU A 75 13.29 -4.76 -2.62
CA GLU A 75 14.26 -5.55 -1.85
C GLU A 75 15.34 -4.64 -1.22
N GLU A 76 15.97 -3.77 -1.99
CA GLU A 76 16.95 -2.77 -1.51
C GLU A 76 16.34 -1.83 -0.45
N HIS A 77 15.10 -1.40 -0.67
CA HIS A 77 14.37 -0.55 0.26
C HIS A 77 14.16 -1.26 1.61
N SER A 78 13.72 -2.52 1.60
CA SER A 78 13.54 -3.32 2.82
C SER A 78 14.86 -3.54 3.57
N GLN A 79 15.96 -3.78 2.85
CA GLN A 79 17.30 -3.93 3.42
C GLN A 79 17.83 -2.64 4.03
N SER A 80 17.64 -1.51 3.34
CA SER A 80 18.08 -0.18 3.82
C SER A 80 17.39 0.25 5.12
N ARG A 81 16.19 -0.28 5.40
CA ARG A 81 15.46 -0.08 6.66
C ARG A 81 15.94 -0.98 7.80
N GLY A 82 16.90 -1.87 7.55
CA GLY A 82 17.43 -2.80 8.55
C GLY A 82 16.47 -3.90 8.93
N LEU A 83 15.50 -4.23 8.07
CA LEU A 83 14.56 -5.33 8.31
C LEU A 83 15.30 -6.67 8.26
N ALA A 84 14.93 -7.58 9.17
CA ALA A 84 15.41 -8.95 9.12
C ALA A 84 14.98 -9.62 7.82
N GLU A 85 15.81 -10.52 7.27
CA GLU A 85 15.52 -11.20 6.00
C GLU A 85 14.15 -11.89 5.97
N ALA A 86 13.69 -12.40 7.12
CA ALA A 86 12.37 -13.02 7.26
C ALA A 86 11.20 -12.02 7.08
N ASP A 87 11.40 -10.74 7.44
CA ASP A 87 10.36 -9.71 7.37
C ASP A 87 10.34 -8.99 6.00
N GLN A 88 11.43 -9.09 5.24
CA GLN A 88 11.57 -8.40 3.95
C GLN A 88 10.46 -8.76 2.95
N PRO A 89 10.10 -10.04 2.74
CA PRO A 89 9.03 -10.39 1.79
C PRO A 89 7.68 -9.74 2.12
N LYS A 90 7.33 -9.68 3.40
CA LYS A 90 6.09 -9.05 3.88
C LYS A 90 6.12 -7.54 3.67
N ALA A 91 7.28 -6.91 3.90
CA ALA A 91 7.48 -5.49 3.62
C ALA A 91 7.36 -5.19 2.11
N MET A 92 7.91 -6.03 1.25
CA MET A 92 7.79 -5.88 -0.21
C MET A 92 6.34 -6.00 -0.69
N LEU A 93 5.54 -6.93 -0.16
CA LEU A 93 4.10 -6.99 -0.47
C LEU A 93 3.35 -5.77 0.06
N SER A 94 3.79 -5.19 1.17
CA SER A 94 3.24 -3.94 1.69
C SER A 94 3.55 -2.77 0.75
N ASP A 95 4.78 -2.70 0.23
CA ASP A 95 5.20 -1.73 -0.79
C ASP A 95 4.37 -1.88 -2.08
N LEU A 96 4.02 -3.10 -2.48
CA LEU A 96 3.09 -3.34 -3.60
C LEU A 96 1.72 -2.72 -3.31
N GLY A 97 1.14 -2.98 -2.13
CA GLY A 97 -0.13 -2.37 -1.74
C GLY A 97 -0.08 -0.86 -1.80
N VAL A 98 0.92 -0.23 -1.18
CA VAL A 98 1.12 1.23 -1.20
C VAL A 98 1.25 1.75 -2.63
N PHE A 99 2.04 1.09 -3.48
CA PHE A 99 2.18 1.47 -4.89
C PHE A 99 0.82 1.49 -5.60
N ARG A 100 0.00 0.44 -5.42
CA ARG A 100 -1.32 0.34 -6.05
C ARG A 100 -2.25 1.46 -5.60
N PHE A 101 -2.25 1.76 -4.30
CA PHE A 101 -3.02 2.88 -3.74
C PHE A 101 -2.55 4.23 -4.30
N MET A 102 -1.24 4.48 -4.34
CA MET A 102 -0.69 5.74 -4.85
C MET A 102 -1.02 5.94 -6.33
N ASN A 103 -0.80 4.91 -7.16
CA ASN A 103 -1.09 4.98 -8.58
C ASN A 103 -2.57 5.29 -8.83
N PHE A 104 -3.47 4.61 -8.11
CA PHE A 104 -4.90 4.89 -8.19
C PHE A 104 -5.23 6.34 -7.83
N LEU A 105 -4.72 6.84 -6.70
CA LEU A 105 -4.99 8.22 -6.29
C LEU A 105 -4.44 9.26 -7.28
N GLN A 106 -3.27 9.00 -7.89
CA GLN A 106 -2.73 9.84 -8.95
C GLN A 106 -3.64 9.85 -10.18
N GLU A 107 -4.20 8.69 -10.57
CA GLU A 107 -5.15 8.58 -11.69
C GLU A 107 -6.46 9.34 -11.42
N GLN A 108 -6.87 9.46 -10.16
CA GLN A 108 -8.01 10.29 -9.74
C GLN A 108 -7.68 11.79 -9.65
N GLY A 109 -6.42 12.18 -9.93
CA GLY A 109 -5.99 13.58 -9.98
C GLY A 109 -5.49 14.14 -8.65
N LEU A 110 -5.24 13.30 -7.63
CA LEU A 110 -4.61 13.77 -6.39
C LEU A 110 -3.14 14.12 -6.66
N THR A 111 -2.72 15.24 -6.06
CA THR A 111 -1.31 15.66 -6.05
C THR A 111 -0.47 14.82 -5.08
N ASP A 112 0.84 14.78 -5.28
CA ASP A 112 1.77 14.03 -4.41
C ASP A 112 1.66 14.44 -2.93
N ASP A 113 1.42 15.73 -2.66
CA ASP A 113 1.19 16.25 -1.31
C ASP A 113 -0.10 15.70 -0.69
N GLN A 114 -1.19 15.66 -1.47
CA GLN A 114 -2.47 15.10 -1.02
C GLN A 114 -2.36 13.61 -0.77
N ILE A 115 -1.67 12.87 -1.66
CA ILE A 115 -1.42 11.44 -1.50
C ILE A 115 -0.61 11.17 -0.23
N THR A 116 0.40 11.98 0.05
CA THR A 116 1.20 11.86 1.27
C THR A 116 0.35 12.03 2.53
N ILE A 117 -0.60 12.98 2.52
CA ILE A 117 -1.55 13.18 3.63
C ILE A 117 -2.48 11.98 3.78
N VAL A 118 -3.05 11.49 2.68
CA VAL A 118 -3.95 10.32 2.66
C VAL A 118 -3.25 9.07 3.19
N LEU A 119 -2.04 8.77 2.72
CA LEU A 119 -1.26 7.63 3.19
C LEU A 119 -0.94 7.74 4.68
N ARG A 120 -0.55 8.92 5.16
CA ARG A 120 -0.29 9.14 6.58
C ARG A 120 -1.55 8.94 7.42
N GLY A 121 -2.71 9.39 6.94
CA GLY A 121 -4.00 9.15 7.58
C GLY A 121 -4.34 7.65 7.65
N ALA A 122 -4.14 6.91 6.56
CA ALA A 122 -4.37 5.46 6.52
C ALA A 122 -3.47 4.68 7.49
N VAL A 123 -2.18 5.03 7.57
CA VAL A 123 -1.24 4.43 8.51
C VAL A 123 -1.63 4.71 9.96
N GLN A 124 -2.08 5.93 10.28
CA GLN A 124 -2.57 6.25 11.63
C GLN A 124 -3.83 5.46 11.97
N GLN A 125 -4.77 5.33 11.03
CA GLN A 125 -5.97 4.54 11.24
C GLN A 125 -5.67 3.06 11.49
N ALA A 126 -4.72 2.46 10.76
CA ALA A 126 -4.29 1.09 10.99
C ALA A 126 -3.64 0.91 12.38
N ALA A 127 -2.75 1.84 12.77
CA ALA A 127 -2.10 1.81 14.08
C ALA A 127 -3.09 2.01 15.25
N ASP A 128 -4.12 2.85 15.08
CA ASP A 128 -5.18 3.05 16.07
C ASP A 128 -6.10 1.82 16.19
N GLN A 129 -6.34 1.08 15.10
CA GLN A 129 -7.10 -0.17 15.13
C GLN A 129 -6.34 -1.30 15.82
N ASP A 130 -5.02 -1.41 15.61
CA ASP A 130 -4.15 -2.36 16.32
C ASP A 130 -3.97 -2.00 17.81
N GLY A 131 -4.10 -0.72 18.17
CA GLY A 131 -4.00 -0.23 19.55
C GLY A 131 -5.23 -0.49 20.44
N THR A 132 -6.29 -1.12 19.92
CA THR A 132 -7.55 -1.35 20.67
C THR A 132 -7.74 -2.82 21.13
N GLN A 133 -6.73 -3.68 20.98
CA GLN A 133 -6.67 -5.00 21.63
C GLN A 133 -5.57 -5.05 22.69
N SER A 134 -5.78 -4.34 23.79
CA SER A 134 -5.06 -4.52 25.05
C SER A 134 -5.94 -4.03 26.20
N ASP A 135 -7.03 -4.76 26.46
CA ASP A 135 -7.74 -4.76 27.75
C ASP A 135 -8.22 -6.19 28.04
#